data_AF-U5W0Y0-F1
#
_entry.id   AF-U5W0Y0-F1
#
_cell.length_a   1.000
_cell.length_b   1.000
_cell.length_c   1.000
_cell.angle_alpha   90.00
_cell.angle_beta   90.00
_cell.angle_gamma   90.00
#
_symmetry.space_group_name_H-M   'P 1'
#
loop_
_entity.id
_entity.type
_entity.pdbx_description
1 polymer ?
#
loop_
_entity_poly.entity_id
_entity_poly.type
_entity_poly.pdbx_seq_one_letter_code
_entity_poly.pdbx_strand_id
1 'polypeptide(L)' 'MPAILPGERYTPAVVDYLRAGLAAGMILPDAADPKLETFRVVARD' A
#
# COMPACT_ATOMS: atom_id res chain seq x y z
N MET A 1 -9.56 -7.74 -7.26
CA MET A 1 -8.70 -8.53 -6.34
C MET A 1 -7.89 -7.55 -5.51
N PRO A 2 -7.72 -7.73 -4.18
CA PRO A 2 -6.86 -6.85 -3.39
C PRO A 2 -5.40 -7.00 -3.85
N ALA A 3 -4.68 -5.89 -3.95
CA ALA A 3 -3.25 -5.91 -4.28
C ALA A 3 -2.37 -6.31 -3.07
N ILE A 4 -2.90 -6.18 -1.85
CA ILE A 4 -2.24 -6.52 -0.59
C ILE A 4 -3.26 -6.67 0.54
N LEU A 5 -2.97 -7.54 1.52
CA LEU A 5 -3.73 -7.68 2.77
C LEU A 5 -3.09 -6.95 3.96
N PRO A 6 -3.86 -6.52 4.97
CA PRO A 6 -3.32 -6.01 6.23
C PRO A 6 -2.39 -7.03 6.92
N GLY A 7 -1.20 -6.59 7.32
CA GLY A 7 -0.20 -7.44 7.98
C GLY A 7 0.69 -8.24 7.02
N GLU A 8 0.41 -8.21 5.72
CA GLU A 8 1.29 -8.80 4.71
C GLU A 8 2.63 -8.03 4.63
N ARG A 9 3.70 -8.72 4.23
CA ARG A 9 5.00 -8.08 4.06
C ARG A 9 5.04 -7.29 2.76
N TYR A 10 5.11 -5.97 2.88
CA TYR A 10 5.29 -5.07 1.76
C TYR A 10 6.68 -5.30 1.15
N THR A 11 6.73 -5.52 -0.16
CA THR A 11 7.97 -5.56 -0.93
C THR A 11 8.13 -4.24 -1.69
N PRO A 12 9.34 -3.86 -2.13
CA PRO A 12 9.53 -2.66 -2.95
C PRO A 12 8.60 -2.62 -4.18
N ALA A 13 8.46 -3.75 -4.87
CA ALA A 13 7.60 -3.85 -6.04
C ALA A 13 6.11 -3.56 -5.74
N VAL A 14 5.61 -4.00 -4.57
CA VAL A 14 4.25 -3.69 -4.14
C VAL A 14 4.09 -2.20 -3.85
N VAL A 15 5.07 -1.58 -3.20
CA VAL A 15 5.04 -0.14 -2.93
C VAL A 15 5.04 0.66 -4.23
N ASP A 16 5.88 0.28 -5.19
CA ASP A 16 5.97 0.93 -6.49
C ASP A 16 4.66 0.80 -7.28
N TYR A 17 4.07 -0.39 -7.28
CA TYR A 17 2.76 -0.63 -7.88
C TYR A 17 1.67 0.26 -7.29
N LEU A 18 1.57 0.34 -5.96
CA LEU A 18 0.55 1.14 -5.29
C LEU A 18 0.72 2.64 -5.58
N ARG A 19 1.97 3.14 -5.58
CA ARG A 19 2.27 4.54 -5.92
C ARG A 19 1.93 4.86 -7.38
N ALA A 20 2.35 3.99 -8.31
CA ALA A 20 2.06 4.17 -9.72
C ALA A 20 0.55 4.10 -10.00
N GLY A 21 -0.14 3.17 -9.35
CA GLY A 21 -1.59 3.05 -9.40
C GLY A 21 -2.29 4.32 -8.92
N LEU A 22 -1.92 4.83 -7.74
CA LEU A 22 -2.51 6.05 -7.20
C LEU A 22 -2.26 7.26 -8.12
N ALA A 23 -1.05 7.41 -8.65
CA ALA A 23 -0.73 8.46 -9.63
C ALA A 23 -1.56 8.34 -10.92
N ALA A 24 -1.95 7.13 -11.30
CA ALA A 24 -2.83 6.85 -12.44
C ALA A 24 -4.34 6.99 -12.12
N GLY A 25 -4.70 7.40 -10.89
CA GLY A 25 -6.08 7.57 -10.46
C GLY A 25 -6.75 6.31 -9.88
N MET A 26 -5.96 5.29 -9.51
CA MET A 26 -6.47 4.10 -8.81
C MET A 26 -7.02 4.48 -7.44
N ILE A 27 -8.19 3.95 -7.11
CA ILE A 27 -8.74 4.04 -5.77
C ILE A 27 -8.13 2.93 -4.90
N LEU A 28 -7.60 3.30 -3.74
CA LEU A 28 -7.12 2.39 -2.71
C LEU A 28 -8.18 2.31 -1.60
N PRO A 29 -9.19 1.42 -1.73
CA PRO A 29 -10.21 1.28 -0.70
C PRO A 29 -9.56 0.84 0.62
N ASP A 30 -10.09 1.36 1.73
CA ASP A 30 -9.70 0.98 3.09
C ASP A 30 -8.24 1.28 3.47
N ALA A 31 -7.52 2.09 2.66
CA ALA A 31 -6.20 2.59 3.02
C ALA A 31 -6.30 3.57 4.21
N ALA A 32 -5.50 3.35 5.24
CA ALA A 32 -5.42 4.26 6.39
C ALA A 32 -4.91 5.67 6.00
N ASP A 33 -4.10 5.74 4.94
CA ASP A 33 -3.66 6.98 4.30
C ASP A 33 -4.08 6.94 2.81
N PRO A 34 -5.17 7.63 2.41
CA PRO A 34 -5.65 7.63 1.03
C PRO A 34 -4.68 8.25 0.01
N LYS A 35 -3.71 9.04 0.48
CA LYS A 35 -2.69 9.66 -0.38
C LYS A 35 -1.42 8.83 -0.49
N LEU A 36 -1.33 7.73 0.28
CA LEU A 36 -0.17 6.85 0.30
C LEU A 36 1.15 7.59 0.59
N GLU A 37 1.10 8.63 1.43
CA GLU A 37 2.27 9.42 1.83
C GLU A 37 3.06 8.71 2.93
N THR A 38 2.39 7.87 3.73
CA THR A 38 2.96 7.19 4.89
C THR A 38 2.63 5.70 4.93
N PHE A 39 3.53 4.91 5.52
CA PHE A 39 3.32 3.48 5.80
C PHE A 39 3.57 3.20 7.29
N ARG A 40 2.66 2.46 7.92
CA ARG A 40 2.89 1.94 9.27
C ARG A 40 3.77 0.69 9.20
N VAL A 41 4.96 0.78 9.79
CA VAL A 41 5.89 -0.35 9.91
C VAL A 41 5.77 -0.93 11.32
N VAL A 42 5.65 -2.25 11.41
CA VAL A 42 5.69 -2.99 12.68
C VAL A 42 6.92 -3.90 12.67
N ALA A 43 7.57 -4.06 13.83
CA ALA A 43 8.62 -5.06 13.99
C ALA A 43 8.01 -6.47 13.86
N ARG A 44 8.82 -7.44 13.42
CA ARG A 44 8.46 -8.86 13.57
C ARG A 44 8.89 -9.32 14.96
N ASP A 45 8.03 -10.08 15.61
CA ASP A 45 8.38 -10.86 16.80
C ASP A 45 9.46 -11.91 16.50
#